data_AF-A0A814XCG0-F1
#
_entry.id   AF-A0A814XCG0-F1
#
_cell.length_a   1.000
_cell.length_b   1.000
_cell.length_c   1.000
_cell.angle_alpha   90.00
_cell.angle_beta   90.00
_cell.angle_gamma   90.00
#
_symmetry.space_group_name_H-M   'P 1'
#
loop_
_entity.id
_entity.type
_entity.pdbx_description
1 polymer ?
#
loop_
_entity_poly.entity_id
_entity_poly.type
_entity_poly.pdbx_seq_one_letter_code
_entity_poly.pdbx_strand_id
1 'polypeptide(L)'
;MSKIYVLACKERKYYVGKSSNVERRFEEHIQGDFGSEWTRQYEPLRIVQVKDMTTNYDEANTTLDYMKKYGIDNVRGAQWSNMILTNEQRDTIQTMMNPNACFRCGLVGHFANECYRNVYKPSCKRCGRDTHSTRGCYASFDIDGNQLECARCGRDSHVTSNCFAKTDIEGQLL
;
A
#
# COMPACT_ATOMS: atom_id res chain seq x y z
N MET A 1 -24.78 18.25 10.31
CA MET A 1 -23.32 17.98 10.29
C MET A 1 -23.14 16.47 10.25
N SER A 2 -22.16 15.98 9.50
CA SER A 2 -21.90 14.53 9.44
C SER A 2 -21.14 14.09 10.69
N LYS A 3 -21.46 12.90 11.18
CA LYS A 3 -20.78 12.24 12.29
C LYS A 3 -20.11 10.97 11.79
N ILE A 4 -19.00 10.61 12.41
CA ILE A 4 -18.34 9.32 12.24
C ILE A 4 -18.81 8.43 13.38
N TYR A 5 -19.14 7.19 13.04
CA TYR A 5 -19.53 6.19 14.00
C TYR A 5 -18.74 4.91 13.81
N VAL A 6 -18.56 4.20 14.91
CA VAL A 6 -17.92 2.88 14.92
C VAL A 6 -18.90 1.87 15.50
N LEU A 7 -19.14 0.80 14.76
CA LEU A 7 -19.95 -0.33 15.19
C LEU A 7 -19.04 -1.46 15.66
N ALA A 8 -19.36 -2.05 16.81
CA ALA A 8 -18.86 -3.37 17.17
C ALA A 8 -19.81 -4.40 16.58
N CYS A 9 -19.25 -5.33 15.81
CA CYS A 9 -19.97 -6.44 15.21
C CYS A 9 -19.64 -7.75 15.95
N LYS A 10 -20.35 -8.82 15.58
CA LYS A 10 -20.00 -10.19 15.99
C LYS A 10 -18.53 -10.54 15.65
N GLU A 11 -18.01 -11.57 16.31
CA GLU A 11 -16.63 -12.06 16.13
C GLU A 11 -15.52 -11.02 16.36
N ARG A 12 -15.79 -10.02 17.21
CA ARG A 12 -14.84 -8.92 17.50
C ARG A 12 -14.43 -8.14 16.24
N LYS A 13 -15.32 -8.06 15.25
CA LYS A 13 -15.16 -7.23 14.06
C LYS A 13 -15.68 -5.82 14.30
N TYR A 14 -15.17 -4.85 13.55
CA TYR A 14 -15.56 -3.45 13.66
C TYR A 14 -15.84 -2.85 12.29
N TYR A 15 -16.80 -1.94 12.25
CA TYR A 15 -17.13 -1.17 11.05
C TYR A 15 -17.12 0.32 11.36
N VAL A 16 -16.42 1.10 10.53
CA VAL A 16 -16.36 2.55 10.62
C VAL A 16 -17.12 3.14 9.44
N GLY A 17 -18.01 4.08 9.72
CA GLY A 17 -18.77 4.79 8.70
C GLY A 17 -19.06 6.23 9.10
N LYS A 18 -19.57 7.01 8.15
CA LYS A 18 -20.09 8.35 8.39
C LYS A 18 -21.57 8.45 8.05
N SER A 19 -22.31 9.26 8.82
CA SER A 19 -23.72 9.54 8.56
C SER A 19 -24.11 10.87 9.20
N SER A 20 -25.10 11.56 8.63
CA SER A 20 -25.76 12.70 9.27
C SER A 20 -26.69 12.29 10.41
N ASN A 21 -27.21 11.06 10.37
CA ASN A 21 -28.07 10.47 11.38
C ASN A 21 -27.57 9.04 11.67
N VAL A 22 -26.91 8.86 12.81
CA VAL A 22 -26.19 7.63 13.15
C VAL A 22 -27.17 6.55 13.61
N GLU A 23 -28.18 6.95 14.37
CA GLU A 23 -29.20 6.06 14.95
C GLU A 23 -30.00 5.37 13.84
N ARG A 24 -30.55 6.16 12.91
CA ARG A 24 -31.25 5.62 11.73
C ARG A 24 -30.34 4.71 10.91
N ARG A 25 -29.06 5.09 10.76
CA ARG A 25 -28.12 4.29 9.98
C ARG A 25 -27.78 2.97 10.67
N PHE A 26 -27.68 2.96 12.00
CA PHE A 26 -27.49 1.75 12.78
C PHE A 26 -28.68 0.80 12.63
N GLU A 27 -29.91 1.30 12.70
CA GLU A 27 -31.12 0.51 12.45
C GLU A 27 -31.14 -0.09 11.03
N GLU A 28 -30.76 0.68 10.02
CA GLU A 28 -30.61 0.20 8.63
C GLU A 28 -29.58 -0.95 8.52
N HIS A 29 -28.50 -0.91 9.30
CA HIS A 29 -27.52 -1.99 9.35
C HIS A 29 -28.07 -3.24 10.07
N ILE A 30 -28.90 -3.09 11.11
CA ILE A 30 -29.55 -4.20 11.84
C ILE A 30 -30.63 -4.87 10.97
N GLN A 31 -31.37 -4.09 10.18
CA GLN A 31 -32.42 -4.60 9.29
C GLN A 31 -31.86 -5.38 8.08
N GLY A 32 -30.57 -5.24 7.77
CA GLY A 32 -29.85 -6.11 6.82
C GLY A 32 -29.91 -5.70 5.35
N ASP A 33 -30.91 -4.93 4.91
CA ASP A 33 -31.09 -4.59 3.49
C ASP A 33 -30.18 -3.45 2.98
N PHE A 34 -29.77 -2.53 3.86
CA PHE A 34 -29.07 -1.30 3.47
C PHE A 34 -27.66 -1.16 4.08
N GLY A 35 -27.17 -2.24 4.71
CA GLY A 35 -25.85 -2.31 5.31
C GLY A 35 -24.72 -2.58 4.32
N SER A 36 -23.47 -2.33 4.75
CA SER A 36 -22.31 -2.76 3.98
C SER A 36 -22.21 -4.30 3.99
N GLU A 37 -21.54 -4.89 2.99
CA GLU A 37 -21.31 -6.34 2.94
C GLU A 37 -20.70 -6.86 4.24
N TRP A 38 -19.79 -6.09 4.83
CA TRP A 38 -19.17 -6.38 6.11
C TRP A 38 -20.18 -6.49 7.25
N THR A 39 -21.10 -5.54 7.38
CA THR A 39 -22.13 -5.57 8.44
C THR A 39 -23.23 -6.60 8.21
N ARG A 40 -23.43 -7.04 6.96
CA ARG A 40 -24.32 -8.18 6.66
C ARG A 40 -23.69 -9.51 7.06
N GLN A 41 -22.39 -9.67 6.81
CA GLN A 41 -21.64 -10.85 7.27
C GLN A 41 -21.48 -10.86 8.79
N TYR A 42 -21.11 -9.72 9.37
CA TYR A 42 -20.87 -9.55 10.79
C TYR A 42 -21.89 -8.58 11.38
N GLU A 43 -22.97 -9.15 11.90
CA GLU A 43 -24.08 -8.38 12.47
C GLU A 43 -23.59 -7.36 13.51
N PRO A 44 -23.95 -6.08 13.38
CA PRO A 44 -23.65 -5.07 14.38
C PRO A 44 -24.35 -5.37 15.71
N LEU A 45 -23.61 -5.26 16.81
CA LEU A 45 -24.14 -5.45 18.16
C LEU A 45 -24.49 -4.12 18.82
N ARG A 46 -23.63 -3.11 18.63
CA ARG A 46 -23.80 -1.79 19.25
C ARG A 46 -22.89 -0.74 18.60
N ILE A 47 -23.28 0.51 18.76
CA ILE A 47 -22.41 1.66 18.49
C ILE A 47 -21.39 1.77 19.64
N VAL A 48 -20.10 1.78 19.29
CA VAL A 48 -18.99 1.90 20.24
C VAL A 48 -18.56 3.35 20.42
N GLN A 49 -18.58 4.12 19.33
CA GLN A 49 -18.09 5.47 19.30
C GLN A 49 -18.88 6.28 18.29
N VAL A 50 -19.17 7.53 18.65
CA VAL A 50 -19.68 8.56 17.75
C VAL A 50 -18.84 9.81 17.94
N LYS A 51 -18.39 10.40 16.85
CA LYS A 51 -17.55 11.61 16.84
C LYS A 51 -18.05 12.55 15.76
N ASP A 52 -18.05 13.85 16.02
CA ASP A 52 -18.30 14.84 14.97
C ASP A 52 -17.16 14.84 13.95
N MET A 53 -17.54 14.89 12.67
CA MET A 53 -16.60 14.96 11.57
C MET A 53 -16.14 16.41 11.39
N THR A 54 -14.85 16.66 11.55
CA THR A 54 -14.24 17.98 11.33
C THR A 54 -13.54 18.05 9.98
N THR A 55 -12.98 16.92 9.51
CA THR A 55 -12.31 16.83 8.21
C THR A 55 -12.80 15.64 7.39
N ASN A 56 -12.58 15.70 6.07
CA ASN A 56 -12.88 14.59 5.16
C ASN A 56 -12.02 13.34 5.39
N TYR A 57 -10.93 13.45 6.14
CA TYR A 57 -10.00 12.36 6.43
C TYR A 57 -10.34 11.61 7.72
N ASP A 58 -11.20 12.16 8.56
CA ASP A 58 -11.46 11.64 9.90
C ASP A 58 -11.98 10.20 9.87
N GLU A 59 -12.78 9.84 8.87
CA GLU A 59 -13.31 8.47 8.69
C GLU A 59 -12.18 7.47 8.41
N ALA A 60 -11.27 7.82 7.49
CA ALA A 60 -10.11 7.01 7.14
C ALA A 60 -9.14 6.91 8.33
N ASN A 61 -8.87 8.02 9.02
CA ASN A 61 -8.01 8.05 10.20
C ASN A 61 -8.59 7.18 11.33
N THR A 62 -9.89 7.28 11.60
CA THR A 62 -10.58 6.44 12.59
C THR A 62 -10.49 4.96 12.21
N THR A 63 -10.61 4.64 10.91
CA THR A 63 -10.46 3.27 10.41
C THR A 63 -9.05 2.75 10.67
N LEU A 64 -8.01 3.53 10.35
CA LEU A 64 -6.60 3.18 10.61
C LEU A 64 -6.32 2.99 12.11
N ASP A 65 -6.85 3.86 12.97
CA ASP A 65 -6.69 3.76 14.42
C ASP A 65 -7.28 2.44 14.96
N TYR A 66 -8.48 2.08 14.50
CA TYR A 66 -9.11 0.82 14.87
C TYR A 66 -8.36 -0.38 14.29
N MET A 67 -7.91 -0.32 13.04
CA MET A 67 -7.09 -1.37 12.44
C MET A 67 -5.76 -1.55 13.18
N LYS A 68 -5.16 -0.48 13.70
CA LYS A 68 -3.93 -0.54 14.51
C LYS A 68 -4.18 -1.21 15.86
N LYS A 69 -5.37 -0.99 16.45
CA LYS A 69 -5.75 -1.55 17.75
C LYS A 69 -6.22 -3.00 17.69
N TYR A 70 -6.97 -3.37 16.65
CA TYR A 70 -7.65 -4.66 16.56
C TYR A 70 -7.13 -5.55 15.42
N GLY A 71 -6.25 -5.04 14.56
CA GLY A 71 -5.73 -5.74 13.38
C GLY A 71 -6.49 -5.39 12.10
N ILE A 72 -5.76 -5.36 10.99
CA ILE A 72 -6.28 -4.99 9.65
C ILE A 72 -7.44 -5.91 9.23
N ASP A 73 -7.41 -7.19 9.60
CA ASP A 73 -8.44 -8.18 9.25
C ASP A 73 -9.73 -8.09 10.07
N ASN A 74 -9.77 -7.21 11.08
CA ASN A 74 -10.89 -7.09 12.00
C ASN A 74 -11.69 -5.80 11.82
N VAL A 75 -11.29 -4.92 10.90
CA VAL A 75 -11.88 -3.58 10.76
C VAL A 75 -12.09 -3.23 9.29
N ARG A 76 -13.25 -2.64 8.96
CA ARG A 76 -13.54 -2.07 7.64
C ARG A 76 -14.16 -0.69 7.75
N GLY A 77 -13.94 0.14 6.74
CA GLY A 77 -14.47 1.50 6.68
C GLY A 77 -13.78 2.33 5.61
N ALA A 78 -14.33 3.52 5.30
CA ALA A 78 -13.79 4.42 4.28
C ALA A 78 -13.46 3.69 2.96
N GLN A 79 -12.26 3.93 2.39
CA GLN A 79 -11.76 3.26 1.19
C GLN A 79 -11.41 1.76 1.37
N TRP A 80 -11.41 1.26 2.61
CA TRP A 80 -11.10 -0.13 2.96
C TRP A 80 -12.34 -0.85 3.46
N SER A 81 -13.47 -0.69 2.76
CA SER A 81 -14.76 -1.30 3.09
C SER A 81 -14.96 -2.70 2.47
N ASN A 82 -14.12 -3.09 1.50
CA ASN A 82 -14.17 -4.39 0.84
C ASN A 82 -13.92 -5.56 1.81
N MET A 83 -14.62 -6.69 1.62
CA MET A 83 -14.45 -7.89 2.45
C MET A 83 -12.99 -8.38 2.49
N ILE A 84 -12.37 -8.47 1.31
CA ILE A 84 -10.99 -8.93 1.15
C ILE A 84 -10.14 -7.74 0.71
N LEU A 85 -9.07 -7.46 1.46
CA LEU A 85 -8.08 -6.45 1.12
C LEU A 85 -6.94 -7.10 0.33
N THR A 86 -6.54 -6.45 -0.77
CA THR A 86 -5.37 -6.88 -1.56
C THR A 86 -4.08 -6.70 -0.76
N ASN A 87 -3.01 -7.39 -1.16
CA ASN A 87 -1.70 -7.22 -0.52
C ASN A 87 -1.21 -5.77 -0.63
N GLU A 88 -1.42 -5.12 -1.78
CA GLU A 88 -1.08 -3.70 -1.98
C GLU A 88 -1.83 -2.76 -1.02
N GLN A 89 -3.12 -3.02 -0.79
CA GLN A 89 -3.91 -2.27 0.19
C GLN A 89 -3.38 -2.49 1.61
N ARG A 90 -3.03 -3.73 1.97
CA ARG A 90 -2.45 -4.06 3.27
C ARG A 90 -1.13 -3.34 3.51
N ASP A 91 -0.24 -3.33 2.51
CA ASP A 91 1.06 -2.65 2.60
C ASP A 91 0.88 -1.13 2.74
N THR A 92 -0.08 -0.57 2.01
CA THR A 92 -0.44 0.85 2.10
C THR A 92 -0.97 1.19 3.50
N ILE A 93 -1.89 0.38 4.03
CA ILE A 93 -2.44 0.55 5.39
C ILE A 93 -1.32 0.48 6.43
N GLN A 94 -0.45 -0.52 6.33
CA GLN A 94 0.68 -0.72 7.26
C GLN A 94 1.62 0.50 7.28
N THR A 95 1.87 1.07 6.11
CA THR A 95 2.67 2.29 5.94
C THR A 95 1.96 3.50 6.55
N MET A 96 0.66 3.68 6.29
CA MET A 96 -0.13 4.79 6.84
C MET A 96 -0.26 4.74 8.37
N MET A 97 -0.24 3.54 8.99
CA MET A 97 -0.28 3.39 10.45
C MET A 97 1.02 3.79 11.14
N ASN A 98 2.14 3.76 10.41
CA ASN A 98 3.48 4.05 10.91
C ASN A 98 4.20 5.00 9.94
N PRO A 99 3.73 6.25 9.79
CA PRO A 99 4.30 7.18 8.82
C PRO A 99 5.76 7.56 9.13
N ASN A 100 6.18 7.38 10.40
CA ASN A 100 7.55 7.62 10.86
C ASN A 100 8.45 6.37 10.79
N ALA A 101 7.93 5.25 10.29
CA ALA A 101 8.74 4.06 10.06
C ALA A 101 9.52 4.20 8.75
N CYS A 102 10.76 3.73 8.76
CA CYS A 102 11.60 3.69 7.59
C CYS A 102 10.97 2.80 6.51
N PHE A 103 10.73 3.37 5.33
CA PHE A 103 10.14 2.66 4.18
C PHE A 103 10.95 1.46 3.69
N ARG A 104 12.22 1.33 4.11
CA ARG A 104 13.06 0.16 3.75
C ARG A 104 12.93 -0.97 4.76
N CYS A 105 12.92 -0.67 6.06
CA CYS A 105 13.07 -1.70 7.09
C CYS A 105 11.95 -1.75 8.14
N GLY A 106 10.98 -0.82 8.09
CA GLY A 106 9.84 -0.75 8.99
C GLY A 106 10.13 -0.27 10.41
N LEU A 107 11.39 0.07 10.73
CA LEU A 107 11.75 0.61 12.05
C LEU A 107 11.62 2.14 12.09
N VAL A 108 11.23 2.66 13.25
CA VAL A 108 11.19 4.11 13.51
C VAL A 108 12.57 4.65 13.89
N GLY A 109 12.75 5.97 13.80
CA GLY A 109 13.94 6.67 14.29
C GLY A 109 15.02 6.97 13.24
N HIS A 110 14.77 6.69 11.97
CA HIS A 110 15.62 7.08 10.85
C HIS A 110 14.81 7.18 9.55
N PHE A 111 15.30 7.94 8.58
CA PHE A 111 14.72 7.99 7.25
C PHE A 111 15.26 6.89 6.33
N ALA A 112 14.59 6.62 5.20
CA ALA A 112 14.97 5.55 4.28
C ALA A 112 16.40 5.68 3.71
N ASN A 113 16.91 6.91 3.57
CA ASN A 113 18.29 7.21 3.18
C ASN A 113 19.31 6.94 4.30
N GLU A 114 18.89 6.96 5.56
CA GLU A 114 19.69 6.71 6.76
C GLU A 114 19.53 5.26 7.26
N CYS A 115 18.92 4.39 6.45
CA CYS A 115 18.67 3.02 6.84
C CYS A 115 19.98 2.24 6.94
N TYR A 116 20.34 1.92 8.19
CA TYR A 116 21.52 1.12 8.54
C TYR A 116 21.28 -0.40 8.42
N ARG A 117 20.03 -0.84 8.25
CA ARG A 117 19.74 -2.25 7.97
C ARG A 117 20.09 -2.54 6.52
N ASN A 118 20.80 -3.65 6.31
CA ASN A 118 21.08 -4.18 4.99
C ASN A 118 19.80 -4.81 4.42
N VAL A 119 18.84 -3.97 4.07
CA VAL A 119 17.63 -4.38 3.37
C VAL A 119 18.07 -4.74 1.97
N TYR A 120 17.74 -5.96 1.56
CA TYR A 120 18.02 -6.52 0.23
C TYR A 120 17.89 -5.43 -0.85
N LYS A 121 19.04 -4.98 -1.39
CA LYS A 121 19.03 -4.11 -2.56
C LYS A 121 18.64 -4.99 -3.74
N PRO A 122 17.63 -4.63 -4.54
CA PRO A 122 17.33 -5.38 -5.74
C PRO A 122 18.58 -5.37 -6.61
N SER A 123 19.12 -6.56 -6.88
CA SER A 123 20.21 -6.74 -7.83
C SER A 123 19.77 -6.26 -9.21
N CYS A 124 20.73 -5.75 -9.99
CA CYS A 124 20.52 -5.37 -11.37
C CYS A 124 20.00 -6.57 -12.15
N LYS A 125 18.81 -6.48 -12.72
CA LYS A 125 18.17 -7.59 -13.45
C LYS A 125 18.95 -8.07 -14.67
N ARG A 126 19.96 -7.30 -15.12
CA ARG A 126 20.85 -7.67 -16.23
C ARG A 126 22.09 -8.42 -15.77
N CYS A 127 22.76 -7.99 -14.70
CA CYS A 127 24.06 -8.54 -14.31
C CYS A 127 24.15 -9.09 -12.88
N GLY A 128 23.06 -9.01 -12.10
CA GLY A 128 22.99 -9.51 -10.73
C GLY A 128 23.71 -8.66 -9.67
N ARG A 129 24.37 -7.55 -10.03
CA ARG A 129 25.07 -6.67 -9.07
C ARG A 129 24.15 -5.60 -8.50
N ASP A 130 24.35 -5.20 -7.25
CA ASP A 130 23.50 -4.26 -6.51
C ASP A 130 24.04 -2.80 -6.49
N THR A 131 25.07 -2.53 -7.29
CA THR A 131 25.80 -1.24 -7.29
C THR A 131 25.25 -0.20 -8.26
N HIS A 132 24.28 -0.55 -9.10
CA HIS A 132 23.75 0.30 -10.17
C HIS A 132 22.32 -0.09 -10.58
N SER A 133 21.64 0.78 -11.32
CA SER A 133 20.33 0.49 -11.91
C SER A 133 20.46 -0.26 -13.24
N THR A 134 19.40 -0.92 -13.71
CA THR A 134 19.37 -1.63 -15.01
C THR A 134 19.85 -0.77 -16.19
N ARG A 135 19.52 0.53 -16.18
CA ARG A 135 19.92 1.51 -17.21
C ARG A 135 21.40 1.90 -17.11
N GLY A 136 21.97 1.87 -15.92
CA GLY A 136 23.39 2.08 -15.65
C GLY A 136 24.23 0.81 -15.69
N CYS A 137 23.67 -0.30 -16.18
CA CYS A 137 24.39 -1.57 -16.26
C CYS A 137 25.50 -1.51 -17.31
N TYR A 138 26.73 -1.62 -16.82
CA TYR A 138 27.97 -1.61 -17.60
C TYR A 138 28.54 -3.02 -17.84
N ALA A 139 27.87 -4.06 -17.35
CA ALA A 139 28.30 -5.44 -17.56
C ALA A 139 28.01 -5.89 -18.99
N SER A 140 28.95 -6.65 -19.57
CA SER A 140 28.78 -7.31 -20.87
C SER A 140 28.17 -8.69 -20.76
N PHE A 141 28.09 -9.26 -19.55
CA PHE A 141 27.58 -10.61 -19.30
C PHE A 141 26.63 -10.62 -18.09
N ASP A 142 25.68 -11.55 -18.11
CA ASP A 142 24.80 -11.85 -16.98
C ASP A 142 25.49 -12.79 -15.96
N ILE A 143 24.72 -13.25 -14.97
CA ILE A 143 25.19 -14.19 -13.94
C ILE A 143 25.42 -15.61 -14.46
N ASP A 144 24.77 -15.97 -15.57
CA ASP A 144 24.80 -17.30 -16.20
C ASP A 144 25.87 -17.35 -17.33
N GLY A 145 26.53 -16.23 -17.61
CA GLY A 145 27.57 -16.09 -18.62
C GLY A 145 27.06 -15.70 -20.01
N ASN A 146 25.78 -15.36 -20.17
CA ASN A 146 25.23 -14.91 -21.44
C ASN A 146 25.62 -13.46 -21.72
N GLN A 147 25.93 -13.16 -22.98
CA GLN A 147 26.27 -11.81 -23.41
C GLN A 147 25.04 -10.89 -23.37
N LEU A 148 25.20 -9.74 -22.71
CA LEU A 148 24.16 -8.73 -22.58
C LEU A 148 24.17 -7.76 -23.76
N GLU A 149 23.04 -7.64 -24.45
CA GLU A 149 22.82 -6.58 -25.44
C GLU A 149 22.76 -5.21 -24.77
N CYS A 150 23.25 -4.17 -25.45
CA CYS A 150 23.21 -2.80 -24.97
C CYS A 150 21.77 -2.35 -24.71
N ALA A 151 21.43 -2.02 -23.46
CA ALA A 151 20.09 -1.57 -23.08
C ALA A 151 19.62 -0.25 -23.73
N ARG A 152 20.49 0.45 -24.48
CA ARG A 152 20.07 1.61 -25.28
C ARG A 152 19.71 1.23 -26.71
N CYS A 153 20.51 0.40 -27.39
CA CYS A 153 20.38 0.19 -28.84
C CYS A 153 20.23 -1.29 -29.26
N GLY A 154 20.23 -2.22 -28.31
CA GLY A 154 20.05 -3.66 -28.57
C GLY A 154 21.26 -4.36 -29.18
N ARG A 155 22.39 -3.69 -29.38
CA ARG A 155 23.61 -4.31 -29.94
C ARG A 155 24.52 -4.87 -28.84
N ASP A 156 25.16 -5.98 -29.11
CA ASP A 156 26.01 -6.73 -28.16
C ASP A 156 27.49 -6.30 -28.16
N SER A 157 27.89 -5.39 -29.06
CA SER A 157 29.30 -5.00 -29.27
C SER A 157 29.87 -4.02 -28.25
N HIS A 158 29.03 -3.43 -27.39
CA HIS A 158 29.44 -2.39 -26.45
C HIS A 158 28.53 -2.34 -25.23
N VAL A 159 29.07 -1.74 -24.16
CA VAL A 159 28.31 -1.47 -22.93
C VAL A 159 27.51 -0.18 -23.06
N THR A 160 26.45 -0.03 -22.26
CA THR A 160 25.52 1.11 -22.34
C THR A 160 26.20 2.48 -22.21
N SER A 161 27.31 2.58 -21.47
CA SER A 161 28.09 3.83 -21.33
C SER A 161 28.79 4.26 -22.62
N ASN A 162 29.09 3.31 -23.51
CA ASN A 162 29.83 3.55 -24.76
C ASN A 162 28.91 3.43 -25.98
N CYS A 163 27.61 3.61 -25.78
CA CYS A 163 26.63 3.55 -26.85
C CYS A 163 26.57 4.89 -27.61
N PHE A 164 26.91 4.85 -28.90
CA PHE A 164 26.86 6.00 -29.81
C PHE A 164 25.58 6.04 -30.67
N ALA A 165 24.61 5.16 -30.39
CA ALA A 165 23.35 5.15 -31.11
C ALA A 165 22.54 6.42 -30.82
N LYS A 166 22.03 7.04 -31.88
CA LYS A 166 21.15 8.22 -31.80
C LYS A 166 19.69 7.86 -31.56
N THR A 167 19.34 6.58 -31.71
CA THR A 167 18.01 6.03 -31.51
C THR A 167 18.08 4.87 -30.54
N ASP A 168 16.99 4.63 -29.82
CA ASP A 168 16.86 3.46 -28.98
C ASP A 168 16.38 2.22 -29.74
N ILE A 169 16.12 1.14 -29.00
CA ILE A 169 15.61 -0.14 -29.53
C ILE A 169 14.21 -0.03 -30.16
N GLU A 170 13.42 0.98 -29.78
CA GLU A 170 12.09 1.24 -30.33
C GLU A 170 12.14 2.26 -31.49
N GLY A 171 13.34 2.74 -31.84
CA GLY A 171 13.55 3.72 -32.90
C GLY A 171 13.31 5.16 -32.46
N GLN A 172 13.11 5.43 -31.16
CA GLN A 172 12.94 6.78 -30.63
C GLN A 172 14.29 7.49 -30.53
N LEU A 173 14.34 8.77 -30.90
CA LEU A 173 15.55 9.59 -30.77
C LEU A 173 15.91 9.79 -29.28
N LEU A 174 17.15 9.50 -28.92
CA LEU A 174 17.69 9.56 -27.55
C LEU A 174 18.27 10.93 -27.16
#